data_AF-A0A182ITG1-F1
#
_entry.id   AF-A0A182ITG1-F1
#
_cell.length_a   1.000
_cell.length_b   1.000
_cell.length_c   1.000
_cell.angle_alpha   90.00
_cell.angle_beta   90.00
_cell.angle_gamma   90.00
#
_symmetry.space_group_name_H-M   'P 1'
#
loop_
_entity.id
_entity.type
_entity.pdbx_description
1 polymer ?
#
loop_
_entity_poly.entity_id
_entity_poly.type
_entity_poly.pdbx_seq_one_letter_code
_entity_poly.pdbx_strand_id
1 'polypeptide(L)'
;MSLSKAFLTSFLAWCVIAMVQVTEAAKTVEECERQIPASLKGRLCEVRQYKIIDGPDMDKHMDCVMKALKIVDKEGRGDYHKLYTPMNSIERDRKHDLNLETCIGKTFKLPNVGGRANAFYKCMLNSNSADSFKKAFDLIELIRAGKLSKFAKYSDEVPKMMKKIDAKICK
;
A
#
# COMPACT_ATOMS: atom_id res chain seq x y z
N MET A 1 54.34 -7.00 -29.36
CA MET A 1 53.42 -7.29 -28.25
C MET A 1 53.31 -6.04 -27.39
N SER A 2 52.18 -5.33 -27.46
CA SER A 2 51.13 -5.35 -26.44
C SER A 2 51.12 -4.07 -25.61
N LEU A 3 50.68 -2.96 -26.21
CA LEU A 3 50.34 -1.73 -25.45
C LEU A 3 48.99 -1.10 -25.84
N SER A 4 48.25 -1.74 -26.75
CA SER A 4 46.97 -1.22 -27.25
C SER A 4 45.75 -1.98 -26.69
N LYS A 5 45.97 -3.06 -25.93
CA LYS A 5 44.89 -3.91 -25.38
C LYS A 5 44.58 -3.67 -23.89
N ALA A 6 45.43 -2.94 -23.17
CA ALA A 6 45.27 -2.76 -21.73
C ALA A 6 44.33 -1.61 -21.33
N PHE A 7 44.08 -0.65 -22.23
CA PHE A 7 43.23 0.52 -21.92
C PHE A 7 41.75 0.34 -22.31
N LEU A 8 41.43 -0.56 -23.24
CA LEU A 8 40.04 -0.78 -23.66
C LEU A 8 39.23 -1.64 -22.68
N THR A 9 39.89 -2.46 -21.86
CA THR A 9 39.21 -3.38 -20.94
C THR A 9 38.85 -2.75 -19.60
N SER A 10 39.39 -1.56 -19.27
CA SER A 10 39.09 -0.88 -18.00
C SER A 10 37.84 0.02 -18.07
N PHE A 11 37.51 0.56 -19.25
CA PHE A 11 36.34 1.43 -19.40
C PHE A 11 35.01 0.68 -19.54
N LEU A 12 35.01 -0.55 -20.04
CA LEU A 12 33.79 -1.36 -20.18
C LEU A 12 33.32 -2.00 -18.86
N ALA A 13 34.18 -2.08 -17.84
CA ALA A 13 33.83 -2.61 -16.53
C ALA A 13 33.10 -1.59 -15.63
N TRP A 14 33.17 -0.29 -15.94
CA TRP A 14 32.51 0.75 -15.14
C TRP A 14 31.07 1.06 -15.61
N CYS A 15 30.68 0.70 -16.83
CA CYS A 15 29.32 0.94 -17.32
C CYS A 15 28.28 -0.11 -16.90
N VAL A 16 28.67 -1.18 -16.20
CA VAL A 16 27.74 -2.28 -15.84
C VAL A 16 27.34 -2.26 -14.35
N ILE A 17 27.95 -1.40 -13.53
CA ILE A 17 27.56 -1.28 -12.12
C ILE A 17 26.53 -0.16 -11.98
N ALA A 18 25.33 -0.58 -11.57
CA ALA A 18 24.21 0.26 -11.15
C ALA A 18 23.33 0.85 -12.26
N MET A 19 22.76 -0.02 -13.11
CA MET A 19 21.29 0.03 -13.25
C MET A 19 20.67 -0.40 -11.91
N VAL A 20 20.89 0.37 -10.84
CA VAL A 20 19.93 0.40 -9.74
C VAL A 20 18.73 1.02 -10.40
N GLN A 21 17.77 0.17 -10.78
CA GLN A 21 16.41 0.63 -11.02
C GLN A 21 16.02 1.30 -9.71
N VAL A 22 16.18 2.63 -9.65
CA VAL A 22 15.45 3.45 -8.71
C VAL A 22 14.01 3.29 -9.15
N THR A 23 13.38 2.20 -8.70
CA THR A 23 11.96 2.02 -8.85
C THR A 23 11.37 3.19 -8.07
N GLU A 24 10.91 4.22 -8.77
CA GLU A 24 10.14 5.27 -8.14
C GLU A 24 9.10 4.60 -7.26
N ALA A 25 9.02 5.01 -5.99
CA ALA A 25 7.99 4.51 -5.10
C ALA A 25 6.63 4.74 -5.79
N ALA A 26 5.83 3.67 -5.91
CA ALA A 26 4.52 3.74 -6.52
C ALA A 26 3.71 4.87 -5.89
N LYS A 27 3.14 5.73 -6.74
CA LYS A 27 2.37 6.91 -6.34
C LYS A 27 0.90 6.56 -6.14
N THR A 28 0.44 5.45 -6.72
CA THR A 28 -0.96 4.99 -6.70
C THR A 28 -1.09 3.49 -6.43
N VAL A 29 -2.28 3.04 -6.01
CA VAL A 29 -2.60 1.61 -5.81
C VAL A 29 -2.52 0.85 -7.13
N GLU A 30 -3.00 1.44 -8.23
CA GLU A 30 -2.94 0.83 -9.56
C GLU A 30 -1.51 0.47 -9.98
N GLU A 31 -0.51 1.31 -9.66
CA GLU A 31 0.90 1.01 -9.92
C GLU A 31 1.40 -0.17 -9.07
N CYS A 32 0.98 -0.28 -7.81
CA CYS A 32 1.30 -1.44 -6.96
C CYS A 32 0.67 -2.73 -7.48
N GLU A 33 -0.54 -2.67 -8.01
CA GLU A 33 -1.25 -3.81 -8.58
C GLU A 33 -0.66 -4.25 -9.92
N ARG A 34 -0.19 -3.32 -10.76
CA ARG A 34 0.54 -3.65 -12.00
C ARG A 34 1.84 -4.41 -11.75
N GLN A 35 2.46 -4.19 -10.58
CA GLN A 35 3.69 -4.85 -10.15
C GLN A 35 3.45 -6.00 -9.16
N ILE A 36 2.20 -6.46 -9.03
CA ILE A 36 1.86 -7.51 -8.06
C ILE A 36 2.65 -8.81 -8.34
N PRO A 37 3.18 -9.49 -7.31
CA PRO A 37 3.86 -10.77 -7.48
C PRO A 37 2.99 -11.81 -8.22
N ALA A 38 3.64 -12.68 -9.00
CA ALA A 38 2.95 -13.66 -9.83
C ALA A 38 2.03 -14.60 -9.02
N SER A 39 2.43 -14.94 -7.79
CA SER A 39 1.66 -15.76 -6.83
C SER A 39 0.31 -15.14 -6.45
N LEU A 40 0.19 -13.81 -6.53
CA LEU A 40 -1.00 -13.05 -6.16
C LEU A 40 -1.80 -12.56 -7.38
N LYS A 41 -1.23 -12.64 -8.59
CA LYS A 41 -1.89 -12.13 -9.82
C LYS A 41 -3.27 -12.75 -10.06
N GLY A 42 -3.41 -14.06 -9.83
CA GLY A 42 -4.69 -14.78 -9.92
C GLY A 42 -5.65 -14.53 -8.75
N ARG A 43 -5.19 -13.82 -7.71
CA ARG A 43 -5.91 -13.57 -6.45
C ARG A 43 -6.14 -12.08 -6.20
N LEU A 44 -5.88 -11.22 -7.19
CA LEU A 44 -6.01 -9.77 -7.03
C LEU A 44 -7.45 -9.36 -6.66
N CYS A 45 -8.46 -10.09 -7.15
CA CYS A 45 -9.84 -9.87 -6.71
C CYS A 45 -10.01 -10.13 -5.19
N GLU A 46 -9.44 -11.21 -4.66
CA GLU A 46 -9.47 -11.48 -3.21
C GLU A 46 -8.81 -10.35 -2.41
N VAL A 47 -7.68 -9.84 -2.90
CA VAL A 47 -6.97 -8.70 -2.30
C VAL A 47 -7.87 -7.47 -2.24
N ARG A 48 -8.51 -7.10 -3.35
CA ARG A 48 -9.41 -5.93 -3.42
C ARG A 48 -10.69 -6.10 -2.61
N GLN A 49 -11.09 -7.34 -2.32
CA GLN A 49 -12.19 -7.64 -1.40
C GLN A 49 -11.75 -7.73 0.07
N TYR A 50 -10.56 -7.20 0.40
CA TYR A 50 -10.01 -7.15 1.77
C TYR A 50 -9.83 -8.53 2.42
N LYS A 51 -9.67 -9.60 1.62
CA LYS A 51 -9.38 -10.92 2.17
C LYS A 51 -7.94 -10.94 2.69
N ILE A 52 -7.78 -11.39 3.92
CA ILE A 52 -6.44 -11.55 4.52
C ILE A 52 -5.73 -12.69 3.81
N ILE A 53 -4.57 -12.36 3.22
CA ILE A 53 -3.65 -13.31 2.58
C ILE A 53 -2.30 -13.15 3.28
N ASP A 54 -1.74 -14.25 3.73
CA ASP A 54 -0.42 -14.27 4.34
C ASP A 54 0.68 -14.58 3.33
N GLY A 55 1.90 -14.17 3.68
CA GLY A 55 3.11 -14.46 2.92
C GLY A 55 3.87 -13.21 2.47
N PRO A 56 5.16 -13.37 2.15
CA PRO A 56 6.07 -12.25 1.87
C PRO A 56 5.66 -11.45 0.62
N ASP A 57 5.04 -12.10 -0.37
CA ASP A 57 4.53 -11.43 -1.57
C ASP A 57 3.38 -10.47 -1.22
N MET A 58 2.51 -10.86 -0.28
CA MET A 58 1.42 -9.99 0.18
C MET A 58 1.94 -8.90 1.10
N ASP A 59 2.94 -9.20 1.93
CA ASP A 59 3.63 -8.19 2.74
C ASP A 59 4.23 -7.08 1.87
N LYS A 60 4.91 -7.47 0.78
CA LYS A 60 5.49 -6.52 -0.18
C LYS A 60 4.42 -5.72 -0.93
N HIS A 61 3.36 -6.38 -1.40
CA HIS A 61 2.28 -5.71 -2.10
C HIS A 61 1.55 -4.70 -1.20
N MET A 62 1.18 -5.10 0.02
CA MET A 62 0.50 -4.20 0.95
C MET A 62 1.39 -3.08 1.46
N ASP A 63 2.69 -3.29 1.62
CA ASP A 63 3.61 -2.20 1.91
C ASP A 63 3.61 -1.13 0.82
N CYS A 64 3.62 -1.54 -0.46
CA CYS A 64 3.47 -0.63 -1.58
C CYS A 64 2.14 0.15 -1.50
N VAL A 65 1.02 -0.56 -1.35
CA VAL A 65 -0.32 0.03 -1.32
C VAL A 65 -0.47 1.02 -0.16
N MET A 66 -0.12 0.62 1.06
CA MET A 66 -0.25 1.45 2.26
C MET A 66 0.59 2.73 2.15
N LYS A 67 1.78 2.66 1.53
CA LYS A 67 2.65 3.82 1.26
C LYS A 67 2.11 4.71 0.15
N ALA A 68 1.59 4.14 -0.94
CA ALA A 68 0.95 4.91 -2.02
C ALA A 68 -0.23 5.74 -1.49
N LEU A 69 -1.00 5.15 -0.56
CA LEU A 69 -2.11 5.80 0.14
C LEU A 69 -1.68 6.78 1.24
N LYS A 70 -0.40 6.76 1.63
CA LYS A 70 0.14 7.52 2.78
C LYS A 70 -0.59 7.20 4.08
N ILE A 71 -1.05 5.97 4.26
CA ILE A 71 -1.64 5.47 5.51
C ILE A 71 -0.54 4.98 6.46
N VAL A 72 0.65 4.71 5.92
CA VAL A 72 1.86 4.41 6.70
C VAL A 72 3.01 5.35 6.29
N ASP A 73 4.01 5.48 7.14
CA ASP A 73 5.26 6.17 6.83
C ASP A 73 6.21 5.33 5.94
N LYS A 74 7.41 5.87 5.67
CA LYS A 74 8.40 5.20 4.82
C LYS A 74 8.90 3.86 5.43
N GLU A 75 8.81 3.71 6.74
CA GLU A 75 9.13 2.49 7.49
C GLU A 75 7.92 1.56 7.69
N GLY A 76 6.77 1.86 7.11
CA GLY A 76 5.56 1.04 7.19
C GLY A 76 4.81 1.16 8.52
N ARG A 77 5.08 2.17 9.36
CA ARG A 77 4.33 2.43 10.59
C ARG A 77 3.03 3.15 10.27
N GLY A 78 1.91 2.69 10.85
CA GLY A 78 0.61 3.34 10.70
C GLY A 78 0.63 4.82 11.09
N ASP A 79 0.03 5.67 10.26
CA ASP A 79 -0.16 7.09 10.53
C ASP A 79 -1.58 7.30 11.09
N TYR A 80 -1.65 7.53 12.40
CA TYR A 80 -2.89 7.76 13.14
C TYR A 80 -3.74 8.86 12.49
N HIS A 81 -3.15 10.01 12.17
CA HIS A 81 -3.90 11.18 11.71
C HIS A 81 -4.48 11.00 10.31
N LYS A 82 -3.89 10.13 9.50
CA LYS A 82 -4.37 9.81 8.16
C LYS A 82 -5.64 8.97 8.17
N LEU A 83 -5.91 8.26 9.26
CA LEU A 83 -7.07 7.38 9.39
C LEU A 83 -8.11 7.90 10.38
N TYR A 84 -7.69 8.50 11.49
CA TYR A 84 -8.61 8.90 12.56
C TYR A 84 -9.73 9.81 12.06
N THR A 85 -9.40 10.88 11.31
CA THR A 85 -10.40 11.82 10.81
C THR A 85 -11.31 11.20 9.75
N PRO A 86 -10.82 10.52 8.70
CA PRO A 86 -11.69 9.83 7.75
C PRO A 86 -12.61 8.81 8.41
N MET A 87 -12.10 7.97 9.31
CA MET A 87 -12.91 6.96 10.00
C MET A 87 -14.00 7.61 10.85
N ASN A 88 -13.67 8.64 11.65
CA ASN A 88 -14.66 9.36 12.45
C ASN A 88 -15.69 10.16 11.63
N SER A 89 -15.38 10.47 10.38
CA SER A 89 -16.34 11.10 9.48
C SER A 89 -17.36 10.11 8.90
N ILE A 90 -17.03 8.82 8.90
CA ILE A 90 -17.90 7.71 8.47
C ILE A 90 -18.75 7.25 9.66
N GLU A 91 -18.11 7.02 10.80
CA GLU A 91 -18.74 6.60 12.04
C GLU A 91 -18.02 7.29 13.20
N ARG A 92 -18.71 8.16 13.94
CA ARG A 92 -18.10 8.86 15.07
C ARG A 92 -18.08 7.95 16.29
N ASP A 93 -16.92 7.35 16.57
CA ASP A 93 -16.75 6.40 17.67
C ASP A 93 -15.33 6.45 18.25
N ARG A 94 -15.22 6.39 19.59
CA ARG A 94 -13.95 6.34 20.32
C ARG A 94 -13.16 5.08 20.05
N LYS A 95 -13.80 3.99 19.59
CA LYS A 95 -13.12 2.74 19.24
C LYS A 95 -12.03 2.95 18.18
N HIS A 96 -12.19 3.94 17.30
CA HIS A 96 -11.20 4.20 16.24
C HIS A 96 -9.85 4.64 16.82
N ASP A 97 -9.87 5.50 17.84
CA ASP A 97 -8.67 5.92 18.57
C ASP A 97 -7.94 4.71 19.18
N LEU A 98 -8.66 3.94 19.99
CA LEU A 98 -8.11 2.77 20.69
C LEU A 98 -7.52 1.74 19.72
N ASN A 99 -8.21 1.46 18.61
CA ASN A 99 -7.74 0.47 17.64
C ASN A 99 -6.53 0.96 16.86
N LEU A 100 -6.48 2.23 16.46
CA LEU A 100 -5.32 2.81 15.79
C LEU A 100 -4.08 2.73 16.69
N GLU A 101 -4.19 3.21 17.93
CA GLU A 101 -3.10 3.14 18.92
C GLU A 101 -2.67 1.69 19.17
N THR A 102 -3.63 0.78 19.36
CA THR A 102 -3.36 -0.64 19.58
C THR A 102 -2.62 -1.27 18.39
N CYS A 103 -3.09 -1.02 17.16
CA CYS A 103 -2.50 -1.61 15.97
C CYS A 103 -1.13 -1.00 15.62
N ILE A 104 -0.93 0.29 15.86
CA ILE A 104 0.38 0.94 15.72
C ILE A 104 1.34 0.34 16.76
N GLY A 105 0.94 0.25 18.03
CA GLY A 105 1.75 -0.30 19.11
C GLY A 105 2.15 -1.76 18.88
N LYS A 106 1.21 -2.63 18.46
CA LYS A 106 1.47 -4.05 18.19
C LYS A 106 2.47 -4.27 17.05
N THR A 107 2.52 -3.36 16.08
CA THR A 107 3.33 -3.52 14.86
C THR A 107 4.64 -2.75 14.90
N PHE A 108 4.81 -1.83 15.84
CA PHE A 108 5.97 -0.95 15.95
C PHE A 108 7.32 -1.69 15.90
N LYS A 109 7.42 -2.84 16.58
CA LYS A 109 8.66 -3.62 16.67
C LYS A 109 8.90 -4.56 15.48
N LEU A 110 7.94 -4.69 14.56
CA LEU A 110 8.08 -5.58 13.41
C LEU A 110 9.12 -5.04 12.41
N PRO A 111 9.80 -5.92 11.65
CA PRO A 111 10.76 -5.51 10.63
C PRO A 111 10.12 -4.61 9.55
N ASN A 112 10.91 -3.68 9.00
CA ASN A 112 10.49 -2.75 7.94
C ASN A 112 10.43 -3.40 6.54
N VAL A 113 10.69 -4.71 6.42
CA VAL A 113 10.72 -5.45 5.16
C VAL A 113 9.30 -5.84 4.71
N GLY A 114 8.42 -4.83 4.60
CA GLY A 114 6.99 -4.96 4.22
C GLY A 114 6.05 -5.55 5.26
N GLY A 115 6.54 -6.42 6.15
CA GLY A 115 5.73 -7.08 7.18
C GLY A 115 5.03 -6.13 8.15
N ARG A 116 5.63 -4.96 8.45
CA ARG A 116 5.02 -3.99 9.36
C ARG A 116 3.73 -3.36 8.82
N ALA A 117 3.74 -2.87 7.58
CA ALA A 117 2.59 -2.22 6.97
C ALA A 117 1.42 -3.21 6.80
N ASN A 118 1.71 -4.43 6.33
CA ASN A 118 0.69 -5.47 6.20
C ASN A 118 0.16 -5.95 7.56
N ALA A 119 1.02 -6.06 8.58
CA ALA A 119 0.56 -6.39 9.93
C ALA A 119 -0.37 -5.31 10.51
N PHE A 120 -0.09 -4.03 10.24
CA PHE A 120 -0.97 -2.93 10.65
C PHE A 120 -2.32 -3.01 9.93
N TYR A 121 -2.30 -3.21 8.61
CA TYR A 121 -3.50 -3.44 7.80
C TYR A 121 -4.35 -4.62 8.32
N LYS A 122 -3.74 -5.78 8.54
CA LYS A 122 -4.42 -6.97 9.11
C LYS A 122 -4.99 -6.70 10.50
N CYS A 123 -4.27 -5.98 11.35
CA CYS A 123 -4.75 -5.60 12.68
C CYS A 123 -6.01 -4.73 12.59
N MET A 124 -6.02 -3.72 11.73
CA MET A 124 -7.19 -2.85 11.53
C MET A 124 -8.38 -3.63 10.97
N LEU A 125 -8.17 -4.53 10.01
CA LEU A 125 -9.21 -5.39 9.45
C LEU A 125 -9.83 -6.37 10.45
N ASN A 126 -9.08 -6.79 11.47
CA ASN A 126 -9.55 -7.67 12.54
C ASN A 126 -10.10 -6.91 13.76
N SER A 127 -10.11 -5.57 13.71
CA SER A 127 -10.66 -4.74 14.79
C SER A 127 -12.16 -4.51 14.64
N ASN A 128 -12.81 -4.01 15.70
CA ASN A 128 -14.20 -3.54 15.60
C ASN A 128 -14.34 -2.17 14.87
N SER A 129 -13.25 -1.66 14.28
CA SER A 129 -13.24 -0.51 13.37
C SER A 129 -13.10 -0.90 11.89
N ALA A 130 -13.15 -2.20 11.57
CA ALA A 130 -12.84 -2.69 10.23
C ALA A 130 -13.70 -2.08 9.11
N ASP A 131 -15.00 -1.89 9.34
CA ASP A 131 -15.89 -1.29 8.33
C ASP A 131 -15.50 0.16 8.01
N SER A 132 -15.35 1.02 9.03
CA SER A 132 -14.89 2.40 8.87
C SER A 132 -13.48 2.47 8.27
N PHE A 133 -12.61 1.51 8.60
CA PHE A 133 -11.27 1.42 8.01
C PHE A 133 -11.33 1.12 6.51
N LYS A 134 -12.10 0.12 6.06
CA LYS A 134 -12.27 -0.21 4.63
C LYS A 134 -12.83 0.97 3.84
N LYS A 135 -13.86 1.62 4.38
CA LYS A 135 -14.48 2.80 3.77
C LYS A 135 -13.51 3.99 3.67
N ALA A 136 -12.72 4.23 4.72
CA ALA A 136 -11.68 5.25 4.70
C ALA A 136 -10.58 4.92 3.69
N PHE A 137 -10.19 3.66 3.60
CA PHE A 137 -9.19 3.17 2.66
C PHE A 137 -9.62 3.41 1.20
N ASP A 138 -10.85 3.02 0.83
CA ASP A 138 -11.44 3.27 -0.49
C ASP A 138 -11.48 4.77 -0.82
N LEU A 139 -11.94 5.60 0.12
CA LEU A 139 -11.98 7.06 -0.05
C LEU A 139 -10.58 7.61 -0.32
N ILE A 140 -9.58 7.18 0.46
CA ILE A 140 -8.19 7.64 0.31
C ILE A 140 -7.64 7.16 -1.03
N GLU A 141 -7.91 5.93 -1.49
CA GLU A 141 -7.50 5.44 -2.82
C GLU A 141 -8.01 6.36 -3.92
N LEU A 142 -9.30 6.69 -3.92
CA LEU A 142 -9.90 7.57 -4.92
C LEU A 142 -9.33 8.99 -4.88
N ILE A 143 -9.09 9.55 -3.69
CA ILE A 143 -8.46 10.86 -3.53
C ILE A 143 -7.02 10.84 -4.08
N ARG A 144 -6.24 9.81 -3.73
CA ARG A 144 -4.83 9.67 -4.13
C ARG A 144 -4.68 9.40 -5.62
N ALA A 145 -5.65 8.73 -6.24
CA ALA A 145 -5.74 8.54 -7.69
C ALA A 145 -6.32 9.76 -8.44
N GLY A 146 -6.62 10.87 -7.74
CA GLY A 146 -7.19 12.08 -8.35
C GLY A 146 -8.61 11.89 -8.89
N LYS A 147 -9.32 10.85 -8.45
CA LYS A 147 -10.71 10.56 -8.85
C LYS A 147 -11.72 11.34 -8.01
N LEU A 148 -11.33 11.77 -6.81
CA LEU A 148 -12.10 12.63 -5.92
C LEU A 148 -11.26 13.83 -5.44
N SER A 149 -11.94 14.89 -5.03
CA SER A 149 -11.32 16.06 -4.40
C SER A 149 -10.57 15.66 -3.12
N LYS A 150 -9.45 16.34 -2.81
CA LYS A 150 -8.72 16.16 -1.54
C LYS A 150 -9.53 16.44 -0.28
N PHE A 151 -10.69 17.08 -0.42
CA PHE A 151 -11.63 17.38 0.66
C PHE A 151 -12.89 16.52 0.62
N ALA A 152 -12.95 15.52 -0.27
CA ALA A 152 -14.09 14.62 -0.36
C ALA A 152 -14.32 13.89 0.96
N LYS A 153 -15.59 13.71 1.31
CA LYS A 153 -16.04 12.85 2.41
C LYS A 153 -16.59 11.56 1.84
N TYR A 154 -16.65 10.52 2.68
CA TYR A 154 -17.28 9.28 2.27
C TYR A 154 -18.77 9.51 1.97
N SER A 155 -19.23 8.98 0.84
CA SER A 155 -20.61 9.05 0.36
C SER A 155 -20.93 7.81 -0.47
N ASP A 156 -22.18 7.66 -0.91
CA ASP A 156 -22.61 6.57 -1.79
C ASP A 156 -21.91 6.56 -3.16
N GLU A 157 -21.19 7.62 -3.52
CA GLU A 157 -20.36 7.67 -4.72
C GLU A 157 -19.14 6.75 -4.61
N VAL A 158 -18.50 6.70 -3.44
CA VAL A 158 -17.28 5.90 -3.19
C VAL A 158 -17.47 4.43 -3.55
N PRO A 159 -18.43 3.67 -2.98
CA PRO A 159 -18.60 2.26 -3.31
C PRO A 159 -19.01 2.04 -4.78
N LYS A 160 -19.73 3.00 -5.41
CA LYS A 160 -20.07 2.92 -6.85
C LYS A 160 -18.83 3.05 -7.72
N MET A 161 -17.90 3.95 -7.37
CA MET A 161 -16.63 4.12 -8.07
C MET A 161 -15.72 2.92 -7.87
N MET A 162 -15.59 2.42 -6.63
CA MET A 162 -14.80 1.24 -6.31
C MET A 162 -15.31 0.01 -7.07
N LYS A 163 -16.63 -0.22 -7.12
CA LYS A 163 -17.23 -1.31 -7.91
C LYS A 163 -16.85 -1.25 -9.40
N LYS A 164 -16.72 -0.06 -9.99
CA LYS A 164 -16.30 0.10 -11.39
C LYS A 164 -14.81 -0.20 -11.59
N ILE A 165 -13.98 0.09 -10.59
CA ILE A 165 -12.55 -0.29 -10.60
C ILE A 165 -12.45 -1.82 -10.46
N ASP A 166 -13.13 -2.37 -9.46
CA ASP A 166 -13.10 -3.80 -9.14
C ASP A 166 -13.65 -4.66 -10.28
N ALA A 167 -14.68 -4.22 -11.00
CA ALA A 167 -15.23 -4.96 -12.14
C ALA A 167 -14.23 -5.16 -13.31
N LYS A 168 -13.14 -4.37 -13.37
CA LYS A 168 -12.07 -4.58 -14.36
C LYS A 168 -11.05 -5.63 -13.92
N ILE A 169 -11.04 -5.93 -12.63
CA ILE A 169 -10.04 -6.76 -11.95
C ILE A 169 -10.63 -8.12 -11.58
N CYS A 170 -11.80 -8.11 -10.92
CA CYS A 170 -12.64 -9.25 -10.62
C CYS A 170 -13.44 -9.64 -11.87
N LYS A 171 -12.87 -10.53 -12.68
CA LYS A 171 -13.55 -11.15 -13.82
C LYS A 171 -14.08 -12.53 -13.46
#